data_AF-A0A7I8V943-F1
#
_entry.id   AF-A0A7I8V943-F1
#
_cell.length_a   1.000
_cell.length_b   1.000
_cell.length_c   1.000
_cell.angle_alpha   90.00
_cell.angle_beta   90.00
_cell.angle_gamma   90.00
#
_symmetry.space_group_name_H-M   'P 1'
#
loop_
_entity.id
_entity.type
_entity.pdbx_description
1 polymer ?
#
loop_
_entity_poly.entity_id
_entity_poly.type
_entity_poly.pdbx_seq_one_letter_code
_entity_poly.pdbx_strand_id
1 'polypeptide(L)'
;MAEEETLLRQRYSHDTDPDWDPNLPYGGKVYLARRKKPDPIWVKIVEAVALIGTIVFAIYAYYYFDHLHFHVTHGYAHLGYSAAQHQVGQRYLHGKGVEKNPHKAMEWFEKSAKQGHPHAAYNVAVGHLQGIRRDLLKPGEAHEYIKHAARNGVNEANRALTDVCERGGCEN
;
A
#
# COMPACT_ATOMS: atom_id res chain seq x y z
N MET A 1 -15.55 -50.83 23.75
CA MET A 1 -17.02 -50.92 23.96
C MET A 1 -17.44 -50.05 25.14
N ALA A 2 -17.05 -50.36 26.39
CA ALA A 2 -17.42 -49.54 27.56
C ALA A 2 -16.87 -48.10 27.51
N GLU A 3 -15.63 -47.93 27.07
CA GLU A 3 -14.96 -46.62 26.98
C GLU A 3 -15.58 -45.72 25.88
N GLU A 4 -15.98 -46.34 24.76
CA GLU A 4 -16.67 -45.67 23.66
C GLU A 4 -18.09 -45.25 24.07
N GLU A 5 -18.80 -46.08 24.83
CA GLU A 5 -20.11 -45.76 25.37
C GLU A 5 -20.03 -44.63 26.42
N THR A 6 -19.00 -44.61 27.26
CA THR A 6 -18.76 -43.49 28.19
C THR A 6 -18.43 -42.19 27.46
N LEU A 7 -17.61 -42.25 26.41
CA LEU A 7 -17.28 -41.08 25.58
C LEU A 7 -18.50 -40.56 24.82
N LEU A 8 -19.36 -41.45 24.33
CA LEU A 8 -20.62 -41.07 23.69
C LEU A 8 -21.57 -40.44 24.72
N ARG A 9 -21.75 -41.03 25.91
CA ARG A 9 -22.56 -40.42 26.97
C ARG A 9 -22.04 -39.06 27.40
N GLN A 10 -20.73 -38.90 27.49
CA GLN A 10 -20.08 -37.63 27.82
C GLN A 10 -20.22 -36.61 26.68
N ARG A 11 -20.19 -37.04 25.41
CA ARG A 11 -20.45 -36.20 24.23
C ARG A 11 -21.90 -35.70 24.17
N TYR A 12 -22.84 -36.46 24.69
CA TYR A 12 -24.27 -36.11 24.72
C TYR A 12 -24.77 -35.63 26.09
N SER A 13 -23.90 -35.54 27.11
CA SER A 13 -24.27 -35.01 28.42
C SER A 13 -24.52 -33.51 28.31
N HIS A 14 -25.68 -33.06 28.78
CA HIS A 14 -26.03 -31.64 28.76
C HIS A 14 -25.29 -30.84 29.85
N ASP A 15 -24.66 -31.53 30.80
CA ASP A 15 -23.95 -30.92 31.94
C ASP A 15 -22.71 -30.11 31.55
N THR A 16 -22.22 -30.25 30.31
CA THR A 16 -21.09 -29.46 29.77
C THR A 16 -21.52 -28.24 28.96
N ASP A 17 -22.82 -28.05 28.71
CA ASP A 17 -23.34 -26.93 27.91
C ASP A 17 -23.61 -25.72 28.84
N PRO A 18 -22.96 -24.56 28.63
CA PRO A 18 -23.15 -23.38 29.49
C PRO A 18 -24.60 -22.85 29.49
N ASP A 19 -25.41 -23.22 28.49
CA ASP A 19 -26.83 -22.83 28.40
C ASP A 19 -27.77 -23.80 29.16
N TRP A 20 -27.25 -24.91 29.71
CA TRP A 20 -28.02 -25.86 30.51
C TRP A 20 -28.05 -25.46 31.98
N ASP A 21 -29.24 -25.17 32.50
CA ASP A 21 -29.46 -24.89 33.92
C ASP A 21 -30.50 -25.88 34.49
N PRO A 22 -30.09 -26.77 35.42
CA PRO A 22 -30.93 -27.83 35.97
C PRO A 22 -32.01 -27.32 36.94
N ASN A 23 -31.90 -26.07 37.42
CA ASN A 23 -32.82 -25.51 38.43
C ASN A 23 -34.10 -24.91 37.83
N LEU A 24 -34.25 -24.89 36.50
CA LEU A 24 -35.45 -24.36 35.88
C LEU A 24 -36.59 -25.37 35.83
N PRO A 25 -37.84 -24.94 36.12
CA PRO A 25 -39.00 -25.77 35.89
C PRO A 25 -39.10 -26.10 34.40
N TYR A 26 -39.39 -27.36 34.07
CA TYR A 26 -39.44 -27.88 32.70
C TYR A 26 -38.08 -27.91 31.96
N GLY A 27 -36.96 -27.87 32.69
CA GLY A 27 -35.55 -27.94 32.27
C GLY A 27 -35.28 -28.28 30.80
N GLY A 28 -35.46 -29.55 30.41
CA GLY A 28 -35.20 -30.04 29.03
C GLY A 28 -35.96 -29.30 27.93
N LYS A 29 -37.24 -28.97 28.14
CA LYS A 29 -38.06 -28.27 27.14
C LYS A 29 -37.67 -26.80 27.03
N VAL A 30 -37.37 -26.16 28.16
CA VAL A 30 -36.95 -24.75 28.21
C VAL A 30 -35.55 -24.57 27.64
N TYR A 31 -34.65 -25.54 27.87
CA TYR A 31 -33.33 -25.61 27.25
C TYR A 31 -33.43 -25.72 25.72
N LEU A 32 -34.20 -26.68 25.21
CA LEU A 32 -34.40 -26.84 23.76
C LEU A 32 -35.09 -25.63 23.11
N ALA A 33 -35.99 -24.95 23.83
CA ALA A 33 -36.65 -23.74 23.36
C ALA A 33 -35.73 -22.52 23.32
N ARG A 34 -34.75 -22.42 24.23
CA ARG A 34 -33.72 -21.38 24.21
C ARG A 34 -32.63 -21.63 23.19
N ARG A 35 -32.45 -22.89 22.77
CA ARG A 35 -31.45 -23.26 21.77
C ARG A 35 -31.79 -22.65 20.41
N LYS A 36 -31.05 -21.60 20.04
CA LYS A 36 -31.16 -20.99 18.71
C LYS A 36 -30.77 -22.04 17.66
N LYS A 37 -31.66 -22.33 16.72
CA LYS A 37 -31.34 -23.25 15.61
C LYS A 37 -30.12 -22.69 14.86
N PRO A 38 -29.14 -23.52 14.46
CA PRO A 38 -28.00 -23.04 13.70
C PRO A 38 -28.51 -22.33 12.45
N ASP A 39 -27.93 -21.16 12.16
CA ASP A 39 -28.33 -20.38 10.99
C ASP A 39 -28.22 -21.28 9.74
N PRO A 40 -29.19 -21.21 8.83
CA PRO A 40 -29.15 -22.05 7.66
C PRO A 40 -27.95 -21.68 6.79
N ILE A 41 -27.31 -22.68 6.19
CA ILE A 41 -26.04 -22.54 5.45
C ILE A 41 -26.09 -21.41 4.40
N TRP A 42 -27.25 -21.17 3.78
CA TRP A 42 -27.43 -20.10 2.80
C TRP A 42 -27.20 -18.69 3.38
N VAL A 43 -27.51 -18.44 4.66
CA VAL A 43 -27.25 -17.16 5.32
C VAL A 43 -25.73 -16.91 5.41
N LYS A 44 -24.96 -17.95 5.73
CA LYS A 44 -23.49 -17.87 5.78
C LYS A 44 -22.86 -17.66 4.40
N ILE A 45 -23.47 -18.22 3.35
CA ILE A 45 -23.06 -17.98 1.97
C ILE A 45 -23.31 -16.51 1.58
N VAL A 46 -24.49 -15.97 1.90
CA VAL A 46 -24.82 -14.56 1.63
C VAL A 46 -23.86 -13.61 2.35
N GLU A 47 -23.56 -13.89 3.62
CA GLU A 47 -22.58 -13.13 4.41
C GLU A 47 -21.19 -13.15 3.76
N ALA A 48 -20.71 -14.32 3.33
CA ALA A 48 -19.43 -14.45 2.64
C ALA A 48 -19.39 -13.72 1.30
N VAL A 49 -20.46 -13.81 0.49
CA VAL A 49 -20.56 -13.10 -0.80
C VAL A 49 -20.57 -11.59 -0.59
N ALA A 50 -21.28 -11.10 0.42
CA ALA A 50 -21.27 -9.68 0.76
C ALA A 50 -19.86 -9.20 1.13
N LEU A 51 -19.13 -9.95 1.95
CA LEU A 51 -17.74 -9.64 2.31
C LEU A 51 -16.80 -9.67 1.10
N ILE A 52 -16.92 -10.66 0.23
CA ILE A 52 -16.11 -10.71 -1.00
C ILE A 52 -16.44 -9.52 -1.91
N GLY A 53 -17.72 -9.18 -2.04
CA GLY A 53 -18.19 -8.04 -2.83
C GLY A 53 -17.63 -6.71 -2.34
N THR A 54 -17.59 -6.48 -1.02
CA THR A 54 -17.01 -5.24 -0.47
C THR A 54 -15.50 -5.17 -0.69
N ILE A 55 -14.80 -6.30 -0.59
CA ILE A 55 -13.36 -6.37 -0.88
C ILE A 55 -13.09 -6.08 -2.36
N VAL A 56 -13.83 -6.71 -3.28
CA VAL A 56 -13.69 -6.47 -4.72
C VAL A 56 -14.02 -5.03 -5.08
N PHE A 57 -15.08 -4.46 -4.50
CA PHE A 57 -15.44 -3.05 -4.70
C PHE A 57 -14.35 -2.12 -4.17
N ALA A 58 -13.76 -2.40 -3.01
CA ALA A 58 -12.66 -1.61 -2.46
C ALA A 58 -11.41 -1.68 -3.35
N ILE A 59 -11.09 -2.86 -3.88
CA ILE A 59 -9.99 -3.05 -4.84
C ILE A 59 -10.26 -2.26 -6.12
N TYR A 60 -11.47 -2.36 -6.68
CA TYR A 60 -11.87 -1.62 -7.87
C TYR A 60 -11.78 -0.10 -7.64
N ALA A 61 -12.30 0.39 -6.52
CA ALA A 61 -12.25 1.79 -6.14
C ALA A 61 -10.80 2.27 -6.00
N TYR A 62 -9.90 1.47 -5.40
CA TYR A 62 -8.48 1.77 -5.30
C TYR A 62 -7.82 1.94 -6.69
N TYR A 63 -8.04 0.98 -7.60
CA TYR A 63 -7.49 1.06 -8.96
C TYR A 63 -8.05 2.23 -9.77
N TYR A 64 -9.36 2.49 -9.67
CA TYR A 64 -10.00 3.61 -10.35
C TYR A 64 -9.50 4.96 -9.83
N PHE A 65 -9.34 5.09 -8.51
CA PHE A 65 -8.83 6.31 -7.89
C PHE A 65 -7.39 6.62 -8.34
N ASP A 66 -6.54 5.60 -8.48
CA ASP A 66 -5.17 5.77 -8.98
C ASP A 66 -5.14 6.32 -10.42
N HIS A 67 -6.07 5.91 -11.29
CA HIS A 67 -6.16 6.42 -12.66
C HIS A 67 -6.69 7.87 -12.71
N LEU A 68 -7.75 8.18 -11.93
CA LEU A 68 -8.28 9.54 -11.83
C LEU A 68 -7.23 10.53 -11.30
N HIS A 69 -6.47 10.12 -10.29
CA HIS A 69 -5.42 10.94 -9.68
C HIS A 69 -4.32 11.32 -10.68
N PHE A 70 -4.01 10.44 -11.65
CA PHE A 70 -3.03 10.75 -12.69
C PHE A 70 -3.48 11.92 -13.59
N HIS A 71 -4.73 11.93 -14.07
CA HIS A 71 -5.22 13.01 -14.94
C HIS A 71 -5.21 14.37 -14.25
N VAL A 72 -5.66 14.41 -13.00
CA VAL A 72 -5.69 15.64 -12.18
C VAL A 72 -4.27 16.14 -11.93
N THR A 73 -3.36 15.28 -11.45
CA THR A 73 -1.94 15.65 -11.23
C THR A 73 -1.24 16.07 -12.51
N HIS A 74 -1.54 15.44 -13.65
CA HIS A 74 -1.03 15.84 -14.96
C HIS A 74 -1.51 17.24 -15.35
N GLY A 75 -2.79 17.58 -15.11
CA GLY A 75 -3.30 18.94 -15.29
C GLY A 75 -2.54 19.98 -14.45
N TYR A 76 -2.34 19.71 -13.16
CA TYR A 76 -1.54 20.60 -12.29
C TYR A 76 -0.07 20.69 -12.70
N ALA A 77 0.51 19.61 -13.23
CA ALA A 77 1.88 19.63 -13.74
C ALA A 77 2.03 20.56 -14.95
N HIS A 78 1.02 20.62 -15.84
CA HIS A 78 0.96 21.57 -16.96
C HIS A 78 0.76 23.02 -16.52
N LEU A 79 0.05 23.26 -15.42
CA LEU A 79 -0.05 24.58 -14.80
C LEU A 79 1.27 25.06 -14.18
N GLY A 80 2.27 24.19 -14.09
CA GLY A 80 3.61 24.55 -13.64
C GLY A 80 3.89 24.23 -12.18
N TYR A 81 3.01 23.58 -11.43
CA TYR A 81 3.29 23.23 -10.04
C TYR A 81 4.42 22.19 -9.91
N SER A 82 5.54 22.57 -9.30
CA SER A 82 6.73 21.71 -9.16
C SER A 82 6.42 20.36 -8.49
N ALA A 83 5.61 20.36 -7.43
CA ALA A 83 5.22 19.13 -6.72
C ALA A 83 4.40 18.18 -7.61
N ALA A 84 3.48 18.73 -8.42
CA ALA A 84 2.70 17.94 -9.37
C ALA A 84 3.59 17.35 -10.47
N GLN A 85 4.53 18.13 -11.01
CA GLN A 85 5.51 17.64 -11.99
C GLN A 85 6.36 16.50 -11.43
N HIS A 86 6.79 16.60 -10.17
CA HIS A 86 7.49 15.51 -9.49
C HIS A 86 6.61 14.25 -9.39
N GLN A 87 5.36 14.39 -8.96
CA GLN A 87 4.42 13.28 -8.85
C GLN A 87 4.15 12.61 -10.20
N VAL A 88 3.97 13.38 -11.28
CA VAL A 88 3.82 12.85 -12.64
C VAL A 88 5.05 12.06 -13.06
N GLY A 89 6.26 12.57 -12.78
CA GLY A 89 7.51 11.85 -13.01
C GLY A 89 7.54 10.51 -12.27
N GLN A 90 7.13 10.47 -11.00
CA GLN A 90 7.05 9.23 -10.24
C GLN A 90 6.05 8.23 -10.82
N ARG A 91 4.90 8.70 -11.32
CA ARG A 91 3.88 7.84 -11.95
C ARG A 91 4.41 7.20 -13.23
N TYR A 92 5.11 7.96 -14.08
CA TYR A 92 5.78 7.41 -15.27
C TYR A 92 6.92 6.45 -14.94
N LEU A 93 7.64 6.65 -13.84
CA LEU A 93 8.73 5.75 -13.41
C LEU A 93 8.20 4.39 -12.93
N HIS A 94 7.09 4.39 -12.19
CA HIS A 94 6.50 3.18 -11.61
C HIS A 94 5.42 2.53 -12.49
N GLY A 95 4.86 3.25 -13.48
CA GLY A 95 3.76 2.77 -14.30
C GLY A 95 2.40 2.73 -13.58
N LYS A 96 2.18 3.60 -12.58
CA LYS A 96 0.92 3.63 -11.82
C LYS A 96 -0.13 4.46 -12.55
N GLY A 97 -1.09 3.80 -13.18
CA GLY A 97 -2.18 4.45 -13.92
C GLY A 97 -1.78 5.01 -15.30
N VAL A 98 -0.51 4.81 -15.70
CA VAL A 98 0.06 5.18 -17.00
C VAL A 98 1.11 4.15 -17.40
N GLU A 99 1.38 4.00 -18.70
CA GLU A 99 2.47 3.15 -19.18
C GLU A 99 3.82 3.61 -18.62
N LYS A 100 4.63 2.65 -18.17
CA LYS A 100 5.96 2.92 -17.60
C LYS A 100 6.87 3.50 -18.67
N ASN A 101 7.31 4.73 -18.45
CA ASN A 101 8.26 5.40 -19.35
C ASN A 101 9.29 6.19 -18.53
N PRO A 102 10.48 5.60 -18.28
CA PRO A 102 11.49 6.24 -17.44
C PRO A 102 12.10 7.47 -18.12
N HIS A 103 12.16 7.55 -19.46
CA HIS A 103 12.66 8.74 -20.16
C HIS A 103 11.75 9.95 -19.95
N LYS A 104 10.42 9.77 -20.10
CA LYS A 104 9.44 10.83 -19.81
C LYS A 104 9.46 11.22 -18.34
N ALA A 105 9.65 10.26 -17.43
CA ALA A 105 9.77 10.55 -16.00
C ALA A 105 10.91 11.55 -15.71
N MET A 106 12.06 11.35 -16.34
CA MET A 106 13.23 12.23 -16.19
C MET A 106 12.95 13.65 -16.69
N GLU A 107 12.24 13.82 -17.80
CA GLU A 107 11.86 15.14 -18.31
C GLU A 107 10.96 15.92 -17.33
N TRP A 108 10.01 15.23 -16.69
CA TRP A 108 9.15 15.83 -15.68
C TRP A 108 9.91 16.17 -14.40
N PHE A 109 10.82 15.29 -13.97
CA PHE A 109 11.69 15.57 -12.83
C PHE A 109 12.62 16.75 -13.12
N GLU A 110 13.14 16.89 -14.33
CA GLU A 110 13.98 18.03 -14.73
C GLU A 110 13.21 19.35 -14.62
N LYS A 111 11.98 19.40 -15.14
CA LYS A 111 11.12 20.60 -15.04
C LYS A 111 10.86 20.98 -13.58
N SER A 112 10.61 19.99 -12.72
CA SER A 112 10.37 20.20 -11.30
C SER A 112 11.65 20.63 -10.56
N ALA A 113 12.80 20.04 -10.89
CA ALA A 113 14.09 20.37 -10.31
C ALA A 113 14.54 21.79 -10.69
N LYS A 114 14.27 22.24 -11.92
CA LYS A 114 14.50 23.63 -12.36
C LYS A 114 13.71 24.66 -11.55
N GLN A 115 12.58 24.26 -10.97
CA GLN A 115 11.81 25.10 -10.04
C GLN A 115 12.29 25.00 -8.58
N GLY A 116 13.41 24.32 -8.32
CA GLY A 116 13.98 24.16 -6.99
C GLY A 116 13.38 23.02 -6.17
N HIS A 117 12.58 22.11 -6.74
CA HIS A 117 12.04 21.00 -5.97
C HIS A 117 13.14 20.00 -5.60
N PRO A 118 13.40 19.76 -4.30
CA PRO A 118 14.60 19.04 -3.88
C PRO A 118 14.51 17.52 -4.15
N HIS A 119 13.36 16.88 -3.93
CA HIS A 119 13.18 15.47 -4.31
C HIS A 119 13.28 15.23 -5.82
N ALA A 120 12.81 16.17 -6.65
CA ALA A 120 12.98 16.04 -8.10
C ALA A 120 14.45 16.15 -8.50
N ALA A 121 15.20 17.08 -7.90
CA ALA A 121 16.64 17.21 -8.13
C ALA A 121 17.40 15.92 -7.79
N TYR A 122 17.08 15.30 -6.66
CA TYR A 122 17.64 14.00 -6.28
C TYR A 122 17.31 12.90 -7.31
N ASN A 123 16.05 12.79 -7.73
CA ASN A 123 15.63 11.78 -8.71
C ASN A 123 16.30 11.97 -10.07
N VAL A 124 16.50 13.22 -10.50
CA VAL A 124 17.25 13.53 -11.73
C VAL A 124 18.70 13.05 -11.61
N ALA A 125 19.38 13.36 -10.51
CA ALA A 125 20.75 12.94 -10.31
C ALA A 125 20.89 11.41 -10.28
N VAL A 126 20.02 10.72 -9.55
CA VAL A 126 20.02 9.25 -9.48
C VAL A 126 19.72 8.64 -10.84
N GLY A 127 18.74 9.14 -11.58
CA GLY A 127 18.41 8.61 -12.91
C GLY A 127 19.54 8.83 -13.93
N HIS A 128 20.29 9.93 -13.81
CA HIS A 128 21.49 10.17 -14.60
C HIS A 128 22.62 9.18 -14.26
N LEU A 129 22.89 8.97 -12.96
CA LEU A 129 23.90 8.01 -12.48
C LEU A 129 23.56 6.55 -12.84
N GLN A 130 22.28 6.19 -12.85
CA GLN A 130 21.79 4.88 -13.31
C GLN A 130 21.85 4.73 -14.84
N GLY A 131 22.13 5.79 -15.59
CA GLY A 131 22.20 5.76 -17.05
C GLY A 131 20.85 5.76 -17.76
N ILE A 132 19.76 6.13 -17.09
CA ILE A 132 18.41 6.22 -17.68
C ILE A 132 18.38 7.31 -18.77
N ARG A 133 18.98 8.47 -18.48
CA ARG A 133 19.18 9.61 -19.42
C ARG A 133 20.55 10.23 -19.16
N ARG A 134 21.54 9.82 -19.96
CA ARG A 134 22.93 10.31 -19.88
C ARG A 134 23.14 11.69 -20.49
N ASP A 135 22.22 12.12 -21.33
CA ASP A 135 22.19 13.38 -22.05
C ASP A 135 21.61 14.54 -21.22
N LEU A 136 20.94 14.24 -20.09
CA LEU A 136 20.22 15.25 -19.32
C LEU A 136 21.15 16.22 -18.57
N LEU A 137 22.20 15.69 -17.94
CA LEU A 137 23.13 16.43 -17.10
C LEU A 137 24.56 16.22 -17.61
N LYS A 138 25.42 17.20 -17.40
CA LYS A 138 26.86 17.04 -17.66
C LYS A 138 27.52 16.20 -16.56
N PRO A 139 28.64 15.52 -16.87
CA PRO A 139 29.43 14.85 -15.84
C PRO A 139 29.81 15.85 -14.73
N GLY A 140 29.47 15.53 -13.48
CA GLY A 140 29.70 16.38 -12.31
C GLY A 140 28.48 17.14 -11.80
N GLU A 141 27.53 17.51 -12.67
CA GLU A 141 26.32 18.25 -12.24
C GLU A 141 25.40 17.42 -11.35
N ALA A 142 25.40 16.09 -11.51
CA ALA A 142 24.58 15.19 -10.69
C ALA A 142 24.93 15.28 -9.19
N HIS A 143 26.21 15.48 -8.85
CA HIS A 143 26.64 15.61 -7.45
C HIS A 143 26.09 16.90 -6.82
N GLU A 144 26.11 18.00 -7.58
CA GLU A 144 25.57 19.28 -7.11
C GLU A 144 24.05 19.22 -6.90
N TYR A 145 23.32 18.47 -7.73
CA TYR A 145 21.88 18.23 -7.53
C TYR A 145 21.60 17.42 -6.26
N ILE A 146 22.42 16.43 -5.93
CA ILE A 146 22.31 15.65 -4.69
C ILE A 146 22.62 16.54 -3.48
N LYS A 147 23.70 17.35 -3.53
CA LYS A 147 24.02 18.33 -2.48
C LYS A 147 22.89 19.33 -2.26
N HIS A 148 22.31 19.86 -3.35
CA HIS A 148 21.17 20.76 -3.28
C HIS A 148 19.96 20.08 -2.61
N ALA A 149 19.64 18.85 -2.98
CA ALA A 149 18.54 18.10 -2.36
C ALA A 149 18.79 17.84 -0.86
N ALA A 150 20.02 17.47 -0.50
CA ALA A 150 20.45 17.25 0.89
C ALA A 150 20.31 18.51 1.75
N ARG A 151 20.76 19.67 1.26
CA ARG A 151 20.61 20.98 1.95
C ARG A 151 19.16 21.36 2.19
N ASN A 152 18.26 20.93 1.30
CA ASN A 152 16.83 21.18 1.40
C ASN A 152 16.07 20.07 2.16
N GLY A 153 16.77 19.22 2.93
CA GLY A 153 16.16 18.26 3.85
C GLY A 153 15.75 16.93 3.24
N VAL A 154 16.21 16.58 2.03
CA VAL A 154 15.94 15.26 1.45
C VAL A 154 16.83 14.21 2.12
N ASN A 155 16.22 13.36 2.94
CA ASN A 155 16.90 12.32 3.71
C ASN A 155 17.59 11.28 2.83
N GLU A 156 17.02 10.96 1.67
CA GLU A 156 17.63 10.05 0.69
C GLU A 156 18.93 10.64 0.12
N ALA A 157 18.96 11.95 -0.14
CA ALA A 157 20.13 12.64 -0.64
C ALA A 157 21.24 12.71 0.43
N ASN A 158 20.89 13.01 1.68
CA ASN A 158 21.83 12.97 2.80
C ASN A 158 22.45 11.58 2.96
N ARG A 159 21.62 10.52 2.95
CA ARG A 159 22.10 9.13 3.02
C ARG A 159 23.03 8.78 1.87
N ALA A 160 22.69 9.18 0.65
CA ALA A 160 23.53 8.96 -0.52
C ALA A 160 24.90 9.65 -0.39
N LEU A 161 24.94 10.88 0.13
CA LEU A 161 26.20 11.58 0.38
C LEU A 161 27.04 10.90 1.48
N THR A 162 26.41 10.48 2.58
CA THR A 162 27.11 9.75 3.65
C THR A 162 27.71 8.44 3.14
N ASP A 163 26.98 7.67 2.32
CA ASP A 163 27.46 6.42 1.73
C ASP A 163 28.65 6.64 0.79
N VAL A 164 28.62 7.69 -0.04
CA VAL A 164 29.76 8.07 -0.89
C VAL A 164 30.97 8.47 -0.04
N CYS A 165 30.70 9.18 1.05
CA CYS A 165 31.71 9.62 2.00
C CYS A 165 32.40 8.47 2.73
N GLU A 166 31.65 7.48 3.21
CA GLU A 166 32.18 6.26 3.82
C GLU A 166 33.05 5.44 2.86
N ARG A 167 32.79 5.53 1.55
CA ARG A 167 33.61 4.91 0.51
C ARG A 167 34.84 5.73 0.11
N GLY A 168 35.14 6.82 0.82
CA GLY A 168 36.30 7.69 0.58
C GLY A 168 36.09 8.75 -0.52
N GLY A 169 34.83 9.02 -0.90
CA GLY A 169 34.46 9.99 -1.94
C GLY A 169 34.00 11.36 -1.44
N CYS A 170 34.25 11.72 -0.17
CA CYS A 170 34.05 13.10 0.27
C CYS A 170 35.19 13.96 -0.32
N GLU A 171 34.87 14.87 -1.24
CA GLU A 171 35.78 15.93 -1.72
C GLU A 171 36.82 15.52 -2.78
N ASN A 172 36.48 15.81 -4.04
CA ASN A 172 37.33 16.55 -4.98
C ASN A 172 36.48 17.68 -5.58
#